data_AF-A0A2Z4WA24-F1
#
_entry.id   AF-A0A2Z4WA24-F1
#
_cell.length_a   1.000
_cell.length_b   1.000
_cell.length_c   1.000
_cell.angle_alpha   90.00
_cell.angle_beta   90.00
_cell.angle_gamma   90.00
#
_symmetry.space_group_name_H-M   'P 1'
#
loop_
_entity.id
_entity.type
_entity.pdbx_description
1 polymer ?
#
loop_
_entity_poly.entity_id
_entity_poly.type
_entity_poly.pdbx_seq_one_letter_code
_entity_poly.pdbx_strand_id
1 'polypeptide(L)'
;MNKRFIIEQCRRLDIIHREESKKIKQENDLNCKWILIHNEGHKELIDKFEEFINYKDINDKKVIKKWLKKHITKCNNIIKSLDEKYNYFNNYELMNEKDEEIYNFNDGICCIAYTLLNIISGKKYISK
;
A
#
# COMPACT_ATOMS: atom_id res chain seq x y z
N MET A 1 15.96 4.83 -15.37
CA MET A 1 15.26 3.59 -14.96
C MET A 1 14.38 3.16 -16.12
N ASN A 2 14.07 1.87 -16.29
CA ASN A 2 13.15 1.50 -17.37
C ASN A 2 11.71 1.69 -16.86
N LYS A 3 10.99 2.66 -17.43
CA LYS A 3 9.58 2.94 -17.09
C LYS A 3 8.68 1.73 -17.31
N ARG A 4 8.86 1.02 -18.44
CA ARG A 4 8.12 -0.20 -18.76
C ARG A 4 8.34 -1.27 -17.70
N PHE A 5 9.57 -1.39 -17.19
CA PHE A 5 9.86 -2.30 -16.07
C PHE A 5 9.04 -1.95 -14.83
N ILE A 6 8.99 -0.68 -14.42
CA ILE A 6 8.25 -0.28 -13.23
C ILE A 6 6.74 -0.48 -13.39
N ILE A 7 6.19 -0.12 -14.55
CA ILE A 7 4.76 -0.35 -14.86
C ILE A 7 4.45 -1.84 -14.82
N GLU A 8 5.30 -2.68 -15.39
CA GLU A 8 5.11 -4.14 -15.33
C GLU A 8 5.18 -4.68 -13.89
N GLN A 9 6.04 -4.11 -13.03
CA GLN A 9 6.06 -4.46 -11.61
C GLN A 9 4.78 -4.03 -10.88
N CYS A 10 4.20 -2.88 -11.23
CA CYS A 10 2.91 -2.42 -10.68
C CYS A 10 1.77 -3.37 -11.11
N ARG A 11 1.71 -3.73 -12.38
CA ARG A 11 0.73 -4.69 -12.92
C ARG A 11 0.77 -6.04 -12.20
N ARG A 12 1.96 -6.57 -11.94
CA ARG A 12 2.14 -7.84 -11.21
C ARG A 12 1.65 -7.76 -9.77
N LEU A 13 1.98 -6.66 -9.08
CA LEU A 13 1.51 -6.42 -7.72
C LEU A 13 -0.03 -6.33 -7.66
N ASP A 14 -0.66 -5.59 -8.58
CA ASP A 14 -2.13 -5.49 -8.67
C ASP A 14 -2.77 -6.87 -8.86
N ILE A 15 -2.22 -7.71 -9.75
CA ILE A 15 -2.71 -9.09 -9.95
C ILE A 15 -2.61 -9.90 -8.66
N ILE A 16 -1.44 -9.90 -7.99
CA ILE A 16 -1.22 -10.67 -6.77
C ILE A 16 -2.23 -10.27 -5.67
N HIS A 17 -2.37 -8.98 -5.40
CA HIS A 17 -3.27 -8.50 -4.35
C HIS A 17 -4.75 -8.72 -4.69
N ARG A 18 -5.11 -8.63 -5.97
CA ARG A 18 -6.46 -8.96 -6.43
C ARG A 18 -6.79 -10.44 -6.27
N GLU A 19 -5.85 -11.32 -6.56
CA GLU A 19 -6.02 -12.76 -6.36
C GLU A 19 -6.14 -13.12 -4.88
N GLU A 20 -5.33 -12.50 -4.02
CA GLU A 20 -5.43 -12.63 -2.56
C GLU A 20 -6.82 -12.21 -2.06
N SER A 21 -7.28 -11.01 -2.45
CA SER A 21 -8.62 -10.52 -2.07
C SER A 21 -9.74 -11.42 -2.59
N LYS A 22 -9.59 -12.03 -3.77
CA LYS A 22 -10.58 -12.99 -4.31
C LYS A 22 -10.64 -14.27 -3.48
N LYS A 23 -9.50 -14.82 -3.05
CA LYS A 23 -9.46 -16.03 -2.22
C LYS A 23 -10.12 -15.81 -0.87
N ILE A 24 -9.79 -14.71 -0.20
CA ILE A 24 -10.39 -14.34 1.10
C ILE A 24 -11.91 -14.22 0.99
N LYS A 25 -12.41 -13.59 -0.09
CA LYS A 25 -13.85 -13.49 -0.36
C LYS A 25 -14.51 -14.85 -0.60
N GLN A 26 -13.82 -15.80 -1.21
CA GLN A 26 -14.33 -17.16 -1.47
C GLN A 26 -14.34 -18.03 -0.21
N GLU A 27 -13.29 -17.93 0.60
CA GLU A 27 -13.13 -18.70 1.84
C GLU A 27 -14.02 -18.15 2.98
N ASN A 28 -14.51 -16.90 2.83
CA ASN A 28 -15.33 -16.20 3.82
C ASN A 28 -14.67 -16.15 5.21
N ASP A 29 -13.33 -16.06 5.24
CA ASP A 29 -12.58 -15.95 6.48
C ASP A 29 -12.77 -14.55 7.10
N LEU A 30 -13.65 -14.49 8.10
CA LEU A 30 -13.99 -13.27 8.82
C LEU A 30 -12.75 -12.64 9.50
N ASN A 31 -11.75 -13.43 9.87
CA ASN A 31 -10.53 -12.93 10.52
C ASN A 31 -9.59 -12.23 9.54
N CYS A 32 -9.78 -12.43 8.24
CA CYS A 32 -8.95 -11.84 7.18
C CYS A 32 -9.62 -10.66 6.47
N LYS A 33 -10.78 -10.18 6.94
CA LYS A 33 -11.50 -9.07 6.30
C LYS A 33 -10.67 -7.79 6.21
N TRP A 34 -9.83 -7.52 7.19
CA TRP A 34 -8.92 -6.36 7.19
C TRP A 34 -7.97 -6.34 5.97
N ILE A 35 -7.60 -7.52 5.44
CA ILE A 35 -6.74 -7.66 4.25
C ILE A 35 -7.43 -7.09 3.01
N LEU A 36 -8.76 -7.15 2.95
CA LEU A 36 -9.50 -6.59 1.81
C LEU A 36 -9.29 -5.07 1.74
N ILE A 37 -9.42 -4.39 2.87
CA ILE A 37 -9.24 -2.94 2.99
C ILE A 37 -7.76 -2.57 2.82
N HIS A 38 -6.86 -3.37 3.38
CA HIS A 38 -5.42 -3.22 3.16
C HIS A 38 -5.06 -3.30 1.67
N ASN A 39 -5.63 -4.26 0.93
CA ASN A 39 -5.43 -4.41 -0.51
C ASN A 39 -6.11 -3.31 -1.35
N GLU A 40 -7.17 -2.67 -0.85
CA GLU A 40 -7.70 -1.44 -1.46
C GLU A 40 -6.68 -0.29 -1.34
N GLY A 41 -6.01 -0.17 -0.20
CA GLY A 41 -4.88 0.77 -0.02
C GLY A 41 -3.72 0.48 -0.98
N HIS A 42 -3.42 -0.80 -1.23
CA HIS A 42 -2.45 -1.20 -2.26
C HIS A 42 -2.83 -0.65 -3.64
N LYS A 43 -4.07 -0.92 -4.05
CA LYS A 43 -4.59 -0.54 -5.36
C LYS A 43 -4.59 0.97 -5.56
N GLU A 44 -5.06 1.71 -4.56
CA GLU A 44 -5.10 3.18 -4.58
C GLU A 44 -3.71 3.79 -4.84
N LEU A 45 -2.67 3.30 -4.16
CA LEU A 45 -1.34 3.85 -4.40
C LEU A 45 -0.79 3.43 -5.76
N ILE A 46 -1.01 2.19 -6.19
CA ILE A 46 -0.57 1.71 -7.50
C ILE A 46 -1.14 2.59 -8.62
N ASP A 47 -2.44 2.85 -8.60
CA ASP A 47 -3.11 3.64 -9.64
C ASP A 47 -2.57 5.08 -9.67
N LYS A 48 -2.46 5.73 -8.51
CA LYS A 48 -1.84 7.07 -8.38
C LYS A 48 -0.39 7.09 -8.82
N PHE A 49 0.35 6.01 -8.58
CA PHE A 49 1.75 5.92 -8.92
C PHE A 49 1.97 5.75 -10.41
N GLU A 50 1.14 4.94 -11.08
CA GLU A 50 1.14 4.79 -12.52
C GLU A 50 0.79 6.12 -13.22
N GLU A 51 -0.24 6.82 -12.74
CA GLU A 51 -0.58 8.17 -13.20
C GLU A 51 0.60 9.14 -13.03
N PHE A 52 1.21 9.15 -11.85
CA PHE A 52 2.35 10.00 -11.53
C PHE A 52 3.56 9.74 -12.46
N ILE A 53 3.89 8.47 -12.72
CA ILE A 53 5.00 8.11 -13.62
C ILE A 53 4.68 8.48 -15.07
N ASN A 54 3.42 8.36 -15.47
CA ASN A 54 2.98 8.69 -16.82
C ASN A 54 2.93 10.21 -17.06
N TYR A 55 2.61 10.99 -16.02
CA TYR A 55 2.61 12.45 -16.08
C TYR A 55 4.03 12.98 -16.34
N LYS A 56 4.23 13.65 -17.48
CA LYS A 56 5.53 14.26 -17.90
C LYS A 56 6.71 13.28 -18.02
N ASP A 57 6.44 11.99 -18.23
CA ASP A 57 7.45 10.94 -18.42
C ASP A 57 8.54 10.91 -17.33
N ILE A 58 8.11 10.91 -16.06
CA ILE A 58 9.02 10.93 -14.91
C ILE A 58 9.86 9.64 -14.89
N ASN A 59 11.18 9.81 -15.06
CA ASN A 59 12.17 8.72 -15.00
C ASN A 59 13.21 8.90 -13.88
N ASP A 60 13.20 10.04 -13.18
CA ASP A 60 14.16 10.28 -12.10
C ASP A 60 13.80 9.47 -10.85
N LYS A 61 14.67 8.50 -10.52
CA LYS A 61 14.54 7.68 -9.31
C LYS A 61 14.45 8.53 -8.03
N LYS A 62 15.15 9.67 -7.93
CA LYS A 62 15.10 10.55 -6.76
C LYS A 62 13.71 11.16 -6.60
N VAL A 63 13.13 11.64 -7.69
CA VAL A 63 11.77 12.21 -7.72
C VAL A 63 10.73 11.16 -7.32
N ILE A 64 10.82 9.98 -7.91
CA ILE A 64 9.90 8.86 -7.63
C ILE A 64 10.01 8.41 -6.17
N LYS A 65 11.23 8.22 -5.65
CA LYS A 65 11.46 7.88 -4.24
C LYS A 65 10.92 8.96 -3.30
N LYS A 66 11.10 10.24 -3.64
CA LYS A 66 10.58 11.36 -2.85
C LYS A 66 9.05 11.36 -2.83
N TRP A 67 8.42 11.07 -3.97
CA TRP A 67 6.96 10.94 -4.05
C TRP A 67 6.44 9.81 -3.16
N LEU A 68 7.01 8.61 -3.25
CA LEU A 68 6.62 7.47 -2.41
C LEU A 68 6.81 7.77 -0.92
N LYS A 69 7.94 8.37 -0.54
CA LYS A 69 8.21 8.76 0.85
C LYS A 69 7.17 9.75 1.40
N LYS A 70 6.67 10.68 0.59
CA LYS A 70 5.60 11.60 1.01
C LYS A 70 4.31 10.85 1.36
N HIS A 71 3.94 9.85 0.57
CA HIS A 71 2.77 9.01 0.84
C HIS A 71 2.96 8.20 2.12
N ILE A 72 4.13 7.57 2.31
CA ILE A 72 4.48 6.87 3.55
C ILE A 72 4.36 7.79 4.77
N THR A 73 4.97 8.98 4.73
CA THR A 73 4.89 9.93 5.84
C THR A 73 3.44 10.33 6.15
N LYS A 74 2.63 10.60 5.11
CA LYS A 74 1.23 10.95 5.29
C LYS A 74 0.44 9.83 5.98
N CYS A 75 0.56 8.60 5.48
CA CYS A 75 -0.18 7.45 6.01
C CYS A 75 0.30 7.06 7.42
N ASN A 76 1.61 7.07 7.68
CA ASN A 76 2.15 6.84 9.02
C ASN A 76 1.67 7.86 10.04
N ASN A 77 1.49 9.14 9.66
CA ASN A 77 0.94 10.13 10.57
C ASN A 77 -0.52 9.84 10.94
N ILE A 78 -1.32 9.34 9.98
CA ILE A 78 -2.71 8.93 10.22
C ILE A 78 -2.74 7.73 11.17
N ILE A 79 -1.94 6.69 10.87
CA ILE A 79 -1.78 5.49 11.70
C ILE A 79 -1.36 5.87 13.12
N LYS A 80 -0.31 6.70 13.28
CA LYS A 80 0.17 7.15 14.59
C LYS A 80 -0.90 7.92 15.38
N SER A 81 -1.73 8.70 14.69
CA SER A 81 -2.82 9.44 15.34
C SER A 81 -3.91 8.48 15.85
N LEU A 82 -4.15 7.38 15.15
CA LEU A 82 -5.04 6.30 15.60
C LEU A 82 -4.40 5.51 16.74
N ASP A 83 -3.13 5.15 16.63
CA ASP A 83 -2.40 4.50 17.73
C ASP A 83 -2.51 5.33 19.03
N GLU A 84 -2.26 6.63 18.94
CA GLU A 84 -2.39 7.56 20.08
C GLU A 84 -3.83 7.62 20.61
N LYS A 85 -4.83 7.66 19.72
CA LYS A 85 -6.26 7.67 20.09
C LYS A 85 -6.67 6.43 20.90
N TYR A 86 -6.08 5.27 20.61
CA TYR A 86 -6.37 4.00 21.27
C TYR A 86 -5.29 3.59 22.28
N ASN A 87 -4.54 4.57 22.82
CA ASN A 87 -3.49 4.37 23.81
C ASN A 87 -2.47 3.27 23.45
N TYR A 88 -2.08 3.21 22.18
CA TYR A 88 -1.20 2.20 21.60
C TYR A 88 -1.66 0.76 21.89
N PHE A 89 -2.98 0.57 22.03
CA PHE A 89 -3.63 -0.71 22.36
C PHE A 89 -3.20 -1.32 23.71
N ASN A 90 -2.57 -0.54 24.60
CA ASN A 90 -2.08 -1.02 25.91
C ASN A 90 -3.21 -1.45 26.86
N ASN A 91 -4.45 -0.99 26.63
CA ASN A 91 -5.59 -1.22 27.52
C ASN A 91 -6.64 -2.18 26.93
N TYR A 92 -6.31 -2.95 25.88
CA TYR A 92 -7.25 -3.79 25.14
C TYR A 92 -8.45 -3.01 24.55
N GLU A 93 -8.28 -1.71 24.31
CA GLU A 93 -9.29 -0.91 23.63
C GLU A 93 -9.44 -1.41 22.20
N LEU A 94 -10.64 -1.87 21.87
CA LEU A 94 -10.98 -2.26 20.51
C LEU A 94 -11.18 -1.00 19.67
N MET A 95 -10.46 -0.94 18.54
CA MET A 95 -10.68 0.09 17.54
C MET A 95 -12.11 -0.03 17.01
N ASN A 96 -12.82 1.09 16.86
CA ASN A 96 -14.10 1.04 16.17
C ASN A 96 -13.89 0.72 14.68
N GLU A 97 -14.92 0.14 14.06
CA GLU A 97 -14.88 -0.32 12.67
C GLU A 97 -14.34 0.75 11.72
N LYS A 98 -14.86 1.98 11.76
CA LYS A 98 -14.43 3.05 10.86
C LYS A 98 -12.95 3.41 11.00
N ASP A 99 -12.45 3.48 12.23
CA ASP A 99 -11.02 3.75 12.45
C ASP A 99 -10.17 2.57 12.00
N GLU A 100 -10.65 1.34 12.16
CA GLU A 100 -9.98 0.12 11.69
C GLU A 100 -9.89 0.10 10.16
N GLU A 101 -10.94 0.50 9.45
CA GLU A 101 -10.89 0.67 8.00
C GLU A 101 -9.83 1.69 7.58
N ILE A 102 -9.82 2.87 8.23
CA ILE A 102 -8.84 3.93 7.96
C ILE A 102 -7.42 3.41 8.24
N TYR A 103 -7.23 2.72 9.35
CA TYR A 103 -5.93 2.17 9.76
C TYR A 103 -5.42 1.20 8.70
N ASN A 104 -6.19 0.17 8.39
CA ASN A 104 -5.79 -0.90 7.47
C ASN A 104 -5.56 -0.38 6.04
N PHE A 105 -6.39 0.56 5.58
CA PHE A 105 -6.21 1.20 4.28
C PHE A 105 -4.88 1.97 4.18
N ASN A 106 -4.55 2.75 5.21
CA ASN A 106 -3.31 3.51 5.24
C ASN A 106 -2.08 2.62 5.44
N ASP A 107 -2.22 1.53 6.19
CA ASP A 107 -1.18 0.51 6.33
C ASP A 107 -0.88 -0.16 4.98
N GLY A 108 -1.92 -0.49 4.22
CA GLY A 108 -1.81 -0.95 2.83
C GLY A 108 -0.99 0.01 1.98
N ILE A 109 -1.35 1.30 1.94
CA ILE A 109 -0.58 2.32 1.21
C ILE A 109 0.91 2.30 1.61
N CYS A 110 1.20 2.25 2.92
CA CYS A 110 2.58 2.18 3.40
C CYS A 110 3.30 0.90 2.90
N CYS A 111 2.68 -0.26 3.05
CA CYS A 111 3.22 -1.56 2.66
C CYS A 111 3.63 -1.58 1.17
N ILE A 112 2.73 -1.17 0.27
CA ILE A 112 3.04 -1.16 -1.16
C ILE A 112 4.05 -0.08 -1.52
N ALA A 113 4.03 1.08 -0.85
CA ALA A 113 5.03 2.13 -1.08
C ALA A 113 6.45 1.66 -0.76
N TYR A 114 6.64 0.94 0.35
CA TYR A 114 7.92 0.32 0.71
C TYR A 114 8.33 -0.76 -0.30
N THR A 115 7.39 -1.57 -0.77
CA THR A 115 7.65 -2.57 -1.83
C THR A 115 8.13 -1.89 -3.12
N LEU A 116 7.46 -0.84 -3.58
CA LEU A 116 7.86 -0.07 -4.76
C LEU A 116 9.23 0.60 -4.58
N LEU A 117 9.52 1.16 -3.39
CA LEU A 117 10.84 1.71 -3.07
C LEU A 117 11.96 0.67 -3.21
N ASN A 118 11.71 -0.57 -2.76
CA ASN A 118 12.65 -1.67 -2.89
C ASN A 118 12.86 -2.08 -4.35
N ILE A 119 11.79 -2.13 -5.14
CA ILE A 119 11.84 -2.41 -6.59
C ILE A 119 12.66 -1.34 -7.33
N ILE A 120 12.37 -0.06 -7.11
CA ILE A 120 13.10 1.08 -7.72
C ILE A 120 14.59 1.06 -7.35
N SER A 121 14.90 0.59 -6.14
CA SER A 121 16.26 0.45 -5.63
C SER A 121 16.96 -0.83 -6.10
N GLY A 122 16.29 -1.71 -6.85
CA GLY A 122 16.84 -2.98 -7.32
C GLY A 122 16.99 -4.04 -6.22
N LYS A 123 16.35 -3.86 -5.06
CA LYS A 123 16.39 -4.78 -3.92
C LYS A 123 15.30 -5.85 -3.96
N LYS A 124 14.29 -5.68 -4.80
CA LYS A 124 13.16 -6.59 -4.94
C LYS A 124 12.75 -6.65 -6.41
N TYR A 125 12.27 -7.81 -6.82
CA TYR A 125 11.69 -8.05 -8.14
C TYR A 125 10.51 -9.01 -7.97
N ILE A 126 9.39 -8.67 -8.58
CA ILE A 126 8.19 -9.50 -8.61
C ILE A 126 8.25 -10.32 -9.88
N SER A 127 8.51 -11.62 -9.73
CA SER A 127 8.69 -12.56 -10.85
C SER A 127 7.40 -13.21 -11.34
N LYS A 128 6.37 -13.25 -10.49
CA LYS A 128 5.05 -13.79 -10.79
C LYS A 128 4.18 -12.71 -11.41
#